data_AF-A0A1F3BL02-F1
#
_entry.id   AF-A0A1F3BL02-F1
#
_cell.length_a   1.000
_cell.length_b   1.000
_cell.length_c   1.000
_cell.angle_alpha   90.00
_cell.angle_beta   90.00
_cell.angle_gamma   90.00
#
_symmetry.space_group_name_H-M   'P 1'
#
loop_
_entity.id
_entity.type
_entity.pdbx_description
1 polymer ?
#
loop_
_entity_poly.entity_id
_entity_poly.type
_entity_poly.pdbx_seq_one_letter_code
_entity_poly.pdbx_strand_id
1 'polypeptide(L)'
;IVNGDLFGSSEDARKVLGGPPETAGVLGELGLDGLPLNLFWVVGSPAHDPSNLLNGRSTFGALVILGQCAVVDFGHIQVMMYHGHDLSLKGAFGHAWNRFISKLSLERLWKRIAKVDRTLWVFFGHTHIPGVDSRHRVANSGGWQKVPFVKPTKTGLLISEGNDAPELVKIA
;
A
#
# COMPACT_ATOMS: atom_id res chain seq x y z
N ILE A 1 -0.45 7.68 -3.91
CA ILE A 1 -1.20 6.40 -3.83
C ILE A 1 -1.00 5.84 -2.43
N VAL A 2 -2.08 5.44 -1.75
CA VAL A 2 -2.05 4.73 -0.47
C VAL A 2 -2.21 3.23 -0.73
N ASN A 3 -1.32 2.40 -0.22
CA ASN A 3 -1.31 0.95 -0.46
C ASN A 3 -1.74 0.18 0.79
N GLY A 4 -3.04 0.25 1.08
CA GLY A 4 -3.73 -0.45 2.16
C GLY A 4 -3.54 0.16 3.54
N ASP A 5 -4.37 -0.33 4.46
CA ASP A 5 -4.41 0.00 5.88
C ASP A 5 -4.38 1.53 6.08
N LEU A 6 -5.31 2.20 5.39
CA LEU A 6 -5.51 3.64 5.49
C LEU A 6 -6.14 4.00 6.83
N PHE A 7 -6.98 3.11 7.35
CA PHE A 7 -7.70 3.31 8.60
C PHE A 7 -7.23 2.35 9.68
N GLY A 8 -7.29 2.77 10.95
CA GLY A 8 -6.98 1.89 12.08
C GLY A 8 -8.01 0.77 12.23
N SER A 9 -9.25 1.04 11.84
CA SER A 9 -10.37 0.11 11.86
C SER A 9 -11.41 0.43 10.78
N SER A 10 -12.26 -0.57 10.47
CA SER A 10 -13.42 -0.36 9.59
C SER A 10 -14.42 0.66 10.14
N GLU A 11 -14.48 0.87 11.46
CA GLU A 11 -15.34 1.88 12.07
C GLU A 11 -14.82 3.30 11.77
N ASP A 12 -13.50 3.51 11.86
CA ASP A 12 -12.86 4.80 11.52
C ASP A 12 -13.10 5.13 10.05
N ALA A 13 -12.92 4.13 9.18
CA ALA A 13 -13.22 4.27 7.77
C ALA A 13 -14.68 4.68 7.52
N ARG A 14 -15.65 4.10 8.26
CA ARG A 14 -17.07 4.48 8.12
C ARG A 14 -17.34 5.92 8.56
N LYS A 15 -16.66 6.41 9.61
CA LYS A 15 -16.79 7.80 10.07
C LYS A 15 -16.28 8.78 9.02
N VAL A 16 -15.12 8.49 8.42
CA VAL A 16 -14.47 9.37 7.44
C VAL A 16 -15.15 9.29 6.07
N LEU A 17 -15.51 8.10 5.60
CA LEU A 17 -16.10 7.90 4.27
C LEU A 17 -17.62 8.12 4.23
N GLY A 18 -18.30 8.00 5.38
CA GLY A 18 -19.75 8.16 5.51
C GLY A 18 -20.19 9.54 6.01
N GLY A 19 -19.25 10.42 6.36
CA GLY A 19 -19.53 11.79 6.78
C GLY A 19 -19.96 12.69 5.62
N PRO A 20 -20.57 13.87 5.89
CA PRO A 20 -20.80 14.89 4.88
C PRO A 20 -19.48 15.25 4.17
N PRO A 21 -19.48 15.53 2.85
CA PRO A 21 -18.27 15.92 2.11
C PRO A 21 -17.55 17.16 2.69
N GLU A 22 -18.24 17.92 3.53
CA GLU A 22 -17.81 19.19 4.12
C GLU A 22 -17.08 19.03 5.48
N THR A 23 -17.22 17.88 6.15
CA THR A 23 -16.39 17.53 7.31
C THR A 23 -15.08 16.95 6.81
N ALA A 24 -13.94 17.44 7.32
CA ALA A 24 -12.56 17.06 6.96
C ALA A 24 -12.50 15.75 6.17
N GLY A 25 -12.50 15.87 4.84
CA GLY A 25 -12.53 14.71 3.96
C GLY A 25 -11.28 13.84 4.17
N VAL A 26 -11.18 12.72 3.45
CA VAL A 26 -10.00 11.84 3.52
C VAL A 26 -8.67 12.60 3.37
N LEU A 27 -8.64 13.69 2.60
CA LEU A 27 -7.46 14.55 2.49
C LEU A 27 -7.12 15.28 3.81
N GLY A 28 -8.11 15.80 4.53
CA GLY A 28 -7.91 16.47 5.81
C GLY A 28 -7.40 15.54 6.90
N GLU A 29 -7.97 14.33 6.97
CA GLU A 29 -7.48 13.28 7.87
C GLU A 29 -6.03 12.87 7.58
N LEU A 30 -5.63 12.95 6.30
CA LEU A 30 -4.26 12.70 5.87
C LEU A 30 -3.33 13.93 5.97
N GLY A 31 -3.85 15.10 6.38
CA GLY A 31 -3.10 16.36 6.37
C GLY A 31 -2.68 16.83 4.97
N LEU A 32 -3.44 16.42 3.94
CA LEU A 32 -3.19 16.71 2.53
C LEU A 32 -4.17 17.75 1.94
N ASP A 33 -4.98 18.39 2.77
CA ASP A 33 -5.91 19.43 2.34
C ASP A 33 -5.20 20.60 1.63
N GLY A 34 -5.82 21.09 0.56
CA GLY A 34 -5.31 22.21 -0.23
C GLY A 34 -4.17 21.86 -1.19
N LEU A 35 -3.67 20.61 -1.18
CA LEU A 35 -2.67 20.16 -2.15
C LEU A 35 -3.35 19.72 -3.45
N PRO A 36 -2.81 20.07 -4.65
CA PRO A 36 -3.37 19.66 -5.94
C PRO A 36 -3.01 18.21 -6.27
N LEU A 37 -3.45 17.27 -5.43
CA LEU A 37 -3.10 15.85 -5.50
C LEU A 37 -4.28 15.00 -5.97
N ASN A 38 -3.98 14.02 -6.83
CA ASN A 38 -4.89 12.91 -7.09
C ASN A 38 -4.60 11.79 -6.08
N LEU A 39 -5.55 11.51 -5.19
CA LEU A 39 -5.39 10.47 -4.19
C LEU A 39 -6.03 9.17 -4.68
N PHE A 40 -5.22 8.13 -4.78
CA PHE A 40 -5.69 6.78 -5.07
C PHE A 40 -5.40 5.87 -3.90
N TRP A 41 -6.28 4.91 -3.64
CA TRP A 41 -6.13 3.94 -2.56
C TRP A 41 -6.39 2.53 -3.06
N VAL A 42 -5.42 1.66 -2.81
CA VAL A 42 -5.57 0.20 -2.92
C VAL A 42 -5.89 -0.33 -1.53
N VAL A 43 -6.97 -1.08 -1.42
CA VAL A 43 -7.50 -1.55 -0.14
C VAL A 43 -6.63 -2.66 0.44
N GLY A 44 -6.34 -2.56 1.72
CA GLY A 44 -5.51 -3.45 2.51
C GLY A 44 -6.30 -4.61 3.12
N SER A 45 -6.01 -4.90 4.38
CA SER A 45 -6.64 -6.03 5.10
C SER A 45 -8.07 -5.68 5.56
N PRO A 46 -9.03 -6.62 5.51
CA PRO A 46 -10.37 -6.41 6.08
C PRO A 46 -10.39 -6.13 7.59
N ALA A 47 -9.28 -6.37 8.30
CA ALA A 47 -9.13 -6.01 9.71
C ALA A 47 -9.03 -4.49 9.92
N HIS A 48 -8.53 -3.76 8.91
CA HIS A 48 -8.26 -2.33 8.96
C HIS A 48 -9.17 -1.57 8.02
N ASP A 49 -9.29 -2.04 6.79
CA ASP A 49 -10.03 -1.39 5.74
C ASP A 49 -11.42 -2.05 5.50
N PRO A 50 -12.45 -1.29 5.08
CA PRO A 50 -13.80 -1.83 4.88
C PRO A 50 -13.88 -2.89 3.78
N SER A 51 -14.45 -4.06 4.11
CA SER A 51 -14.58 -5.18 3.18
C SER A 51 -15.50 -4.91 1.98
N ASN A 52 -16.44 -3.98 2.10
CA ASN A 52 -17.34 -3.58 1.01
C ASN A 52 -16.62 -2.77 -0.10
N LEU A 53 -15.38 -2.31 0.15
CA LEU A 53 -14.57 -1.56 -0.81
C LEU A 53 -13.58 -2.45 -1.59
N LEU A 54 -13.55 -3.76 -1.28
CA LEU A 54 -12.62 -4.69 -1.91
C LEU A 54 -12.98 -4.96 -3.38
N ASN A 55 -14.27 -4.92 -3.71
CA ASN A 55 -14.82 -5.30 -5.01
C ASN A 55 -15.26 -4.05 -5.80
N GLY A 56 -14.30 -3.42 -6.47
CA GLY A 56 -14.59 -2.42 -7.50
C GLY A 56 -14.00 -1.04 -7.25
N ARG A 57 -14.19 -0.18 -8.24
CA ARG A 57 -13.72 1.20 -8.23
C ARG A 57 -14.81 2.10 -7.66
N SER A 58 -14.45 2.90 -6.66
CA SER A 58 -15.35 3.86 -6.00
C SER A 58 -14.66 5.21 -5.84
N THR A 59 -15.43 6.28 -5.67
CA THR A 59 -14.89 7.63 -5.50
C THR A 59 -15.57 8.34 -4.33
N PHE A 60 -14.78 8.96 -3.46
CA PHE A 60 -15.21 9.72 -2.30
C PHE A 60 -14.49 11.08 -2.30
N GLY A 61 -15.14 12.11 -2.84
CA GLY A 61 -14.47 13.39 -3.09
C GLY A 61 -13.26 13.23 -4.02
N ALA A 62 -12.08 13.63 -3.54
CA ALA A 62 -10.81 13.51 -4.28
C ALA A 62 -10.14 12.11 -4.18
N LEU A 63 -10.69 11.20 -3.36
CA LEU A 63 -10.18 9.85 -3.20
C LEU A 63 -10.78 8.90 -4.23
N VAL A 64 -9.92 8.23 -5.00
CA VAL A 64 -10.30 7.13 -5.89
C VAL A 64 -9.85 5.79 -5.31
N ILE A 65 -10.79 4.90 -5.04
CA ILE A 65 -10.54 3.55 -4.56
C ILE A 65 -10.37 2.63 -5.76
N LEU A 66 -9.29 1.85 -5.77
CA LEU A 66 -8.91 0.97 -6.88
C LEU A 66 -9.20 -0.52 -6.61
N GLY A 67 -9.78 -0.85 -5.46
CA GLY A 67 -9.98 -2.23 -4.99
C GLY A 67 -8.73 -2.81 -4.32
N GLN A 68 -8.63 -4.14 -4.22
CA GLN A 68 -7.52 -4.83 -3.52
C GLN A 68 -6.20 -4.88 -4.31
N CYS A 69 -6.26 -4.70 -5.62
CA CYS A 69 -5.11 -4.76 -6.51
C CYS A 69 -5.34 -3.87 -7.72
N ALA A 70 -4.32 -3.12 -8.12
CA ALA A 70 -4.40 -2.25 -9.29
C ALA A 70 -3.09 -2.26 -10.05
N VAL A 71 -3.17 -2.28 -11.38
CA VAL A 71 -2.01 -2.04 -12.24
C VAL A 71 -2.09 -0.61 -12.74
N VAL A 72 -1.03 0.16 -12.50
CA VAL A 72 -0.91 1.56 -12.90
C VAL A 72 0.27 1.70 -13.84
N ASP A 73 0.03 2.38 -14.96
CA ASP A 73 1.05 2.71 -15.94
C ASP A 73 1.51 4.16 -15.73
N PHE A 74 2.80 4.34 -15.47
CA PHE A 74 3.44 5.65 -15.34
C PHE A 74 4.23 6.05 -16.61
N GLY A 75 3.93 5.41 -17.74
CA GLY A 75 4.52 5.64 -19.06
C GLY A 75 5.83 4.90 -19.31
N HIS A 76 6.75 4.93 -18.33
CA HIS A 76 8.06 4.29 -18.40
C HIS A 76 8.18 3.08 -17.45
N ILE A 77 7.26 2.95 -16.51
CA ILE A 77 7.20 1.88 -15.53
C ILE A 77 5.75 1.47 -15.29
N GLN A 78 5.50 0.16 -15.31
CA GLN A 78 4.22 -0.41 -14.89
C GLN A 78 4.35 -0.97 -13.48
N VAL A 79 3.36 -0.68 -12.64
CA VAL A 79 3.37 -1.07 -11.24
C VAL A 79 2.04 -1.70 -10.85
N MET A 80 2.11 -2.92 -10.36
CA MET A 80 1.05 -3.54 -9.59
C MET A 80 1.13 -3.08 -8.14
N MET A 81 0.10 -2.39 -7.69
CA MET A 81 -0.11 -2.04 -6.30
C MET A 81 -0.95 -3.15 -5.66
N TYR A 82 -0.38 -3.81 -4.65
CA TYR A 82 -1.05 -4.88 -3.93
C TYR A 82 -0.57 -4.89 -2.48
N HIS A 83 -1.48 -4.73 -1.53
CA HIS A 83 -1.10 -4.51 -0.13
C HIS A 83 -0.30 -5.69 0.47
N GLY A 84 -0.68 -6.93 0.15
CA GLY A 84 0.04 -8.13 0.58
C GLY A 84 -0.62 -8.92 1.71
N HIS A 85 -1.90 -8.74 2.00
CA HIS A 85 -2.57 -9.46 3.11
C HIS A 85 -2.55 -10.99 2.95
N ASP A 86 -2.52 -11.52 1.70
CA ASP A 86 -2.37 -12.96 1.46
C ASP A 86 -0.94 -13.50 1.69
N LEU A 87 0.06 -12.63 1.91
CA LEU A 87 1.43 -13.04 2.25
C LEU A 87 1.46 -13.81 3.58
N SER A 88 0.50 -13.55 4.47
CA SER A 88 0.31 -14.26 5.72
C SER A 88 -0.44 -15.58 5.48
N LEU A 89 0.20 -16.54 4.81
CA LEU A 89 -0.32 -17.91 4.70
C LEU A 89 -0.44 -18.52 6.11
N LYS A 90 -1.67 -18.72 6.59
CA LYS A 90 -2.08 -19.42 7.82
C LYS A 90 -1.08 -19.33 9.00
N GLY A 91 -1.21 -18.26 9.79
CA GLY A 91 -0.69 -18.19 11.17
C GLY A 91 0.42 -17.15 11.40
N ALA A 92 0.68 -16.87 12.69
CA ALA A 92 1.66 -15.90 13.20
C ALA A 92 3.13 -16.12 12.76
N PHE A 93 3.40 -17.12 11.92
CA PHE A 93 4.72 -17.50 11.43
C PHE A 93 5.26 -16.57 10.32
N GLY A 94 4.39 -15.80 9.64
CA GLY A 94 4.83 -14.86 8.59
C GLY A 94 5.62 -13.64 9.11
N HIS A 95 5.34 -13.18 10.33
CA HIS A 95 6.01 -12.01 10.90
C HIS A 95 7.43 -12.31 11.40
N ALA A 96 7.69 -13.53 11.89
CA ALA A 96 9.02 -13.94 12.34
C ALA A 96 9.97 -14.20 11.17
N TRP A 97 9.48 -14.76 10.06
CA TRP A 97 10.33 -15.22 8.96
C TRP A 97 11.07 -14.10 8.23
N ASN A 98 10.41 -12.96 8.02
CA ASN A 98 10.97 -11.85 7.22
C ASN A 98 12.04 -11.04 7.99
N ARG A 99 12.18 -11.26 9.32
CA ARG A 99 13.22 -10.61 10.14
C ARG A 99 14.59 -11.30 10.07
N PHE A 100 14.67 -12.56 9.64
CA PHE A 100 15.88 -13.38 9.80
C PHE A 100 16.60 -13.85 8.52
N ILE A 101 16.03 -13.71 7.31
CA ILE A 101 16.62 -14.34 6.11
C ILE A 101 17.03 -13.34 5.01
N SER A 102 16.21 -12.35 4.63
CA SER A 102 16.62 -11.24 3.75
C SER A 102 15.49 -10.20 3.59
N LYS A 103 15.85 -8.93 3.32
CA LYS A 103 14.86 -7.89 3.00
C LYS A 103 13.99 -8.31 1.80
N LEU A 104 12.68 -8.12 1.92
CA LEU A 104 11.66 -8.37 0.89
C LEU A 104 11.51 -9.84 0.43
N SER A 105 11.87 -10.81 1.27
CA SER A 105 11.87 -12.23 0.86
C SER A 105 10.46 -12.76 0.58
N LEU A 106 9.47 -12.37 1.38
CA LEU A 106 8.06 -12.76 1.19
C LEU A 106 7.46 -12.13 -0.06
N GLU A 107 7.76 -10.86 -0.32
CA GLU A 107 7.33 -10.11 -1.48
C GLU A 107 7.83 -10.75 -2.78
N ARG A 108 9.12 -11.15 -2.81
CA ARG A 108 9.70 -11.92 -3.94
C ARG A 108 9.01 -13.27 -4.12
N LEU A 109 8.81 -13.99 -3.01
CA LEU A 109 8.22 -15.32 -3.04
C LEU A 109 6.79 -15.26 -3.58
N TRP A 110 5.99 -14.31 -3.11
CA TRP A 110 4.63 -14.12 -3.60
C TRP A 110 4.58 -13.77 -5.06
N LYS A 111 5.40 -12.81 -5.52
CA LYS A 111 5.44 -12.44 -6.94
C LYS A 111 5.72 -13.67 -7.82
N ARG A 112 6.63 -14.53 -7.36
CA ARG A 112 6.96 -15.79 -8.04
C ARG A 112 5.81 -16.81 -8.02
N ILE A 113 5.15 -17.00 -6.88
CA ILE A 113 4.03 -17.94 -6.73
C ILE A 113 2.81 -17.47 -7.53
N ALA A 114 2.50 -16.18 -7.48
CA ALA A 114 1.42 -15.53 -8.21
C ALA A 114 1.71 -15.41 -9.73
N LYS A 115 2.91 -15.81 -10.17
CA LYS A 115 3.35 -15.78 -11.59
C LYS A 115 3.17 -14.40 -12.23
N VAL A 116 3.35 -13.33 -11.45
CA VAL A 116 3.32 -11.96 -11.97
C VAL A 116 4.50 -11.75 -12.92
N ASP A 117 4.26 -11.03 -14.00
CA ASP A 117 5.27 -10.71 -15.00
C ASP A 117 6.56 -10.17 -14.36
N ARG A 118 7.72 -10.63 -14.85
CA ARG A 118 9.03 -10.24 -14.32
C ARG A 118 9.36 -8.78 -14.63
N THR A 119 8.73 -8.21 -15.66
CA THR A 119 8.84 -6.80 -16.07
C THR A 119 7.96 -5.88 -15.21
N LEU A 120 6.88 -6.39 -14.63
CA LEU A 120 5.99 -5.58 -13.80
C LEU A 120 6.60 -5.33 -12.42
N TRP A 121 6.57 -4.10 -11.91
CA TRP A 121 6.90 -3.85 -10.51
C TRP A 121 5.74 -4.23 -9.60
N VAL A 122 6.01 -4.77 -8.40
CA VAL A 122 4.96 -5.03 -7.40
C VAL A 122 5.27 -4.28 -6.12
N PHE A 123 4.36 -3.41 -5.70
CA PHE A 123 4.50 -2.58 -4.51
C PHE A 123 3.60 -3.11 -3.39
N PHE A 124 4.20 -3.34 -2.23
CA PHE A 124 3.58 -3.93 -1.04
C PHE A 124 3.55 -2.93 0.14
N GLY A 125 2.78 -3.28 1.17
CA GLY A 125 2.74 -2.57 2.46
C GLY A 125 2.74 -3.51 3.67
N HIS A 126 1.94 -4.58 3.63
CA HIS A 126 1.57 -5.46 4.75
C HIS A 126 2.70 -5.93 5.68
N THR A 127 3.90 -6.21 5.17
CA THR A 127 5.00 -6.70 6.02
C THR A 127 5.66 -5.60 6.86
N HIS A 128 5.39 -4.32 6.55
CA HIS A 128 6.02 -3.13 7.12
C HIS A 128 7.57 -3.09 6.95
N ILE A 129 8.15 -3.90 6.07
CA ILE A 129 9.60 -3.90 5.81
C ILE A 129 9.92 -3.01 4.61
N PRO A 130 10.50 -1.82 4.81
CA PRO A 130 10.75 -0.90 3.72
C PRO A 130 11.93 -1.38 2.87
N GLY A 131 11.80 -1.24 1.56
CA GLY A 131 12.89 -1.54 0.64
C GLY A 131 12.49 -1.53 -0.83
N VAL A 132 13.50 -1.55 -1.68
CA VAL A 132 13.38 -1.71 -3.13
C VAL A 132 14.33 -2.82 -3.56
N ASP A 133 13.84 -3.74 -4.39
CA ASP A 133 14.63 -4.77 -5.05
C ASP A 133 14.41 -4.70 -6.56
N SER A 134 15.31 -4.00 -7.25
CA SER A 134 15.27 -3.82 -8.70
C SER A 134 15.51 -5.10 -9.49
N ARG A 135 16.20 -6.09 -8.91
CA ARG A 135 16.45 -7.38 -9.57
C ARG A 135 15.16 -8.18 -9.70
N HIS A 136 14.31 -8.15 -8.67
CA HIS A 136 13.04 -8.86 -8.66
C HIS A 136 11.84 -7.97 -9.00
N ARG A 137 12.06 -6.66 -9.14
CA ARG A 137 11.03 -5.62 -9.32
C ARG A 137 9.93 -5.73 -8.27
N VAL A 138 10.34 -5.71 -7.01
CA VAL A 138 9.45 -5.63 -5.84
C VAL A 138 9.89 -4.49 -4.94
N ALA A 139 8.93 -3.78 -4.37
CA ALA A 139 9.19 -2.73 -3.41
C ALA A 139 8.14 -2.75 -2.30
N ASN A 140 8.49 -2.24 -1.13
CA ASN A 140 7.56 -2.08 -0.03
C ASN A 140 7.84 -0.73 0.64
N SER A 141 6.79 0.07 0.81
CA SER A 141 6.89 1.40 1.42
C SER A 141 7.17 1.36 2.91
N GLY A 142 7.01 0.20 3.56
CA GLY A 142 7.06 0.04 5.01
C GLY A 142 5.77 0.50 5.69
N GLY A 143 5.85 0.76 6.99
CA GLY A 143 4.72 1.15 7.82
C GLY A 143 4.67 2.65 8.13
N TRP A 144 3.51 3.26 7.96
CA TRP A 144 3.25 4.65 8.35
C TRP A 144 2.60 4.74 9.75
N GLN A 145 1.78 3.76 10.12
CA GLN A 145 1.18 3.62 11.45
C GLN A 145 1.95 2.65 12.35
N LYS A 146 1.74 2.79 13.66
CA LYS A 146 2.30 1.90 14.67
C LYS A 146 1.40 0.68 14.78
N VAL A 147 1.95 -0.50 14.52
CA VAL A 147 1.28 -1.78 14.76
C VAL A 147 1.98 -2.52 15.91
N PRO A 148 1.34 -3.49 16.58
CA PRO A 148 1.96 -4.22 17.69
C PRO A 148 3.35 -4.75 17.32
N PHE A 149 4.34 -4.45 18.16
CA PHE A 149 5.74 -4.90 18.02
C PHE A 149 6.54 -4.38 16.80
N VAL A 150 5.95 -3.55 15.93
CA VAL A 150 6.65 -2.95 14.77
C VAL A 150 6.53 -1.42 14.82
N LYS A 151 7.67 -0.74 14.78
CA LYS A 151 7.72 0.72 14.72
C LYS A 151 7.43 1.20 13.29
N PRO A 152 6.73 2.34 13.11
CA PRO A 152 6.59 2.96 11.80
C PRO A 152 7.96 3.26 11.20
N THR A 153 8.13 2.97 9.92
CA THR A 153 9.36 3.25 9.18
C THR A 153 9.37 4.65 8.59
N LYS A 154 8.18 5.26 8.47
CA LYS A 154 7.96 6.60 7.91
C LYS A 154 8.63 6.77 6.54
N THR A 155 8.29 5.85 5.64
CA THR A 155 8.89 5.78 4.30
C THR A 155 7.79 5.67 3.25
N GLY A 156 8.14 6.11 2.04
CA GLY A 156 7.30 6.02 0.85
C GLY A 156 8.09 5.51 -0.34
N LEU A 157 7.39 5.19 -1.42
CA LEU A 157 7.99 4.88 -2.71
C LEU A 157 7.73 6.05 -3.65
N LEU A 158 8.79 6.61 -4.20
CA LEU A 158 8.76 7.69 -5.18
C LEU A 158 9.06 7.11 -6.56
N ILE A 159 8.20 7.41 -7.53
CA ILE A 159 8.47 7.19 -8.95
C ILE A 159 8.66 8.57 -9.55
N SER A 160 9.86 8.81 -10.08
CA SER A 160 10.22 10.06 -10.74
C SER A 160 10.23 9.84 -12.25
N GLU A 161 9.87 10.87 -13.01
CA GLU A 161 9.94 10.82 -14.46
C GLU A 161 11.36 10.47 -14.94
N GLY A 162 11.47 9.50 -15.85
CA GLY A 162 12.75 9.05 -16.39
C GLY A 162 13.49 8.01 -15.55
N ASN A 163 12.94 7.57 -14.41
CA ASN A 163 13.54 6.54 -13.57
C ASN A 163 12.77 5.20 -13.67
N ASP A 164 13.41 4.17 -14.24
CA ASP A 164 12.80 2.84 -14.43
C ASP A 164 12.67 2.00 -13.13
N ALA A 165 13.02 2.59 -11.99
CA ALA A 165 12.94 1.99 -10.68
C ALA A 165 12.45 3.02 -9.65
N PRO A 166 11.60 2.60 -8.69
CA PRO A 166 11.20 3.45 -7.58
C PRO A 166 12.35 3.68 -6.60
N GLU A 167 12.24 4.78 -5.88
CA GLU A 167 13.14 5.16 -4.79
C GLU A 167 12.41 5.06 -3.46
N LEU A 168 13.11 4.56 -2.44
CA LEU A 168 12.59 4.58 -1.07
C LEU A 168 12.91 5.95 -0.44
N VAL A 169 11.87 6.73 -0.17
CA VAL A 169 12.00 8.08 0.42
C VAL A 169 11.52 8.10 1.86
N LYS A 170 12.01 9.06 2.65
CA LYS A 170 11.46 9.35 3.99
C LYS A 170 10.26 10.28 3.88
N ILE A 171 9.23 10.00 4.68
CA ILE A 171 8.06 10.85 4.86
C ILE A 171 8.16 11.41 6.29
N ALA A 172 8.02 12.73 6.47
CA ALA A 172 8.19 13.39 7.77
C ALA A 172 7.11 12.98 8.78
#